data_AF-K0ZCX7-F1
#
_entry.id   AF-K0ZCX7-F1
#
_cell.length_a   1.000
_cell.length_b   1.000
_cell.length_c   1.000
_cell.angle_alpha   90.00
_cell.angle_beta   90.00
_cell.angle_gamma   90.00
#
_symmetry.space_group_name_H-M   'P 1'
#
loop_
_entity.id
_entity.type
_entity.pdbx_description
1 polymer ?
#
loop_
_entity_poly.entity_id
_entity_poly.type
_entity_poly.pdbx_seq_one_letter_code
_entity_poly.pdbx_strand_id
1 'polypeptide(L)'
;ELLVKDQTSYDDQASQLDYSPGWHHETNSADKYQKTESWASFGRLTDEQKKKTTVTAYFYGTGLDIKGYIDPNHGIYKVFLDGKEVPYQDGMGNASTIDGKKYFSGRAAQRQGNQTLVSLKGLDENLHAVTLQLDPDRNDLSQNIGIQVDQFITRGEGSELYSKADIIQSISKWKDDLSNFDSAGLKNTATARQAFQANLEKLRNQLSADAVDVQEVMLTVSALQDILSKDENYQRGQEEPSPEQPEQPEEPEKPDQPEQPAEPKQPEIEYDKAMDSLAKAIEKKVAE
;
A
#
# COMPACT_ATOMS: atom_id res chain seq x y z
N GLU A 1 -13.01 -22.02 -11.71
CA GLU A 1 -12.13 -21.77 -10.56
C GLU A 1 -12.97 -21.33 -9.38
N LEU A 2 -12.75 -21.88 -8.20
CA LEU A 2 -13.27 -21.27 -6.98
C LEU A 2 -12.43 -20.02 -6.75
N LEU A 3 -12.97 -18.84 -7.07
CA LEU A 3 -12.48 -17.59 -6.53
C LEU A 3 -12.41 -17.78 -5.01
N VAL A 4 -11.19 -17.88 -4.48
CA VAL A 4 -11.00 -17.78 -3.04
C VAL A 4 -11.52 -16.39 -2.70
N LYS A 5 -12.56 -16.34 -1.88
CA LYS A 5 -13.21 -15.10 -1.46
C LYS A 5 -12.14 -14.07 -1.07
N ASP A 6 -12.35 -12.82 -1.46
CA ASP A 6 -11.51 -11.68 -1.07
C ASP A 6 -10.07 -11.71 -1.64
N GLN A 7 -9.94 -12.09 -2.92
CA GLN A 7 -8.68 -12.00 -3.69
C GLN A 7 -8.93 -11.54 -5.13
N THR A 8 -8.02 -10.73 -5.65
CA THR A 8 -8.02 -10.31 -7.06
C THR A 8 -6.71 -10.69 -7.71
N SER A 9 -6.79 -11.40 -8.84
CA SER A 9 -5.62 -11.85 -9.59
C SER A 9 -5.32 -10.93 -10.76
N TYR A 10 -4.05 -10.60 -10.92
CA TYR A 10 -3.50 -9.79 -12.00
C TYR A 10 -2.41 -10.56 -12.72
N ASP A 11 -2.41 -10.38 -14.04
CA ASP A 11 -1.33 -10.84 -14.90
C ASP A 11 -0.04 -10.06 -14.61
N ASP A 12 1.11 -10.68 -14.86
CA ASP A 12 2.41 -10.01 -14.74
C ASP A 12 2.60 -8.85 -15.73
N GLN A 13 1.80 -8.75 -16.79
CA GLN A 13 1.83 -7.61 -17.72
C GLN A 13 0.71 -6.58 -17.45
N ALA A 14 0.04 -6.67 -16.29
CA ALA A 14 -0.93 -5.65 -15.87
C ALA A 14 -0.30 -4.25 -15.90
N SER A 15 -0.97 -3.30 -16.55
CA SER A 15 -0.45 -1.93 -16.77
C SER A 15 -0.20 -1.15 -15.48
N GLN A 16 -0.75 -1.61 -14.34
CA GLN A 16 -0.54 -1.04 -13.02
C GLN A 16 0.84 -1.39 -12.43
N LEU A 17 1.49 -2.46 -12.90
CA LEU A 17 2.79 -2.89 -12.40
C LEU A 17 3.90 -1.98 -12.91
N ASP A 18 4.76 -1.54 -12.00
CA ASP A 18 5.87 -0.64 -12.29
C ASP A 18 7.18 -1.41 -12.38
N TYR A 19 7.60 -1.70 -13.62
CA TYR A 19 8.85 -2.37 -13.93
C TYR A 19 9.98 -1.38 -14.13
N SER A 20 11.13 -1.63 -13.50
CA SER A 20 12.38 -0.94 -13.85
C SER A 20 12.77 -1.21 -15.31
N PRO A 21 13.58 -0.35 -15.95
CA PRO A 21 14.12 -0.64 -17.28
C PRO A 21 14.89 -1.97 -17.35
N GLY A 22 14.66 -2.75 -18.41
CA GLY A 22 15.39 -4.00 -18.68
C GLY A 22 14.62 -5.29 -18.37
N TRP A 23 13.37 -5.18 -17.93
CA TRP A 23 12.45 -6.31 -17.95
C TRP A 23 12.00 -6.63 -19.39
N HIS A 24 11.83 -7.92 -19.64
CA HIS A 24 11.32 -8.48 -20.88
C HIS A 24 9.93 -9.07 -20.65
N HIS A 25 9.06 -8.96 -21.65
CA HIS A 25 7.69 -9.45 -21.62
C HIS A 25 7.46 -10.40 -22.80
N GLU A 26 7.05 -11.63 -22.52
CA GLU A 26 6.73 -12.66 -23.52
C GLU A 26 5.23 -12.96 -23.52
N THR A 27 4.64 -13.26 -24.68
CA THR A 27 3.17 -13.42 -24.84
C THR A 27 2.74 -14.75 -25.50
N ASN A 28 3.70 -15.62 -25.82
CA ASN A 28 3.47 -16.86 -26.58
C ASN A 28 3.87 -18.13 -25.80
N SER A 29 3.83 -18.08 -24.48
CA SER A 29 4.24 -19.21 -23.64
C SER A 29 3.13 -20.26 -23.53
N ALA A 30 3.35 -21.47 -24.05
CA ALA A 30 2.31 -22.49 -24.20
C ALA A 30 1.79 -23.10 -22.87
N ASP A 31 2.54 -22.97 -21.78
CA ASP A 31 2.32 -23.71 -20.53
C ASP A 31 1.95 -22.83 -19.32
N LYS A 32 1.44 -21.60 -19.52
CA LYS A 32 1.44 -20.53 -18.49
C LYS A 32 0.10 -19.79 -18.34
N TYR A 33 -0.05 -19.07 -17.23
CA TYR A 33 -1.22 -18.21 -17.00
C TYR A 33 -1.26 -17.12 -18.08
N GLN A 34 -2.41 -16.95 -18.74
CA GLN A 34 -2.66 -16.08 -19.90
C GLN A 34 -1.63 -16.12 -21.07
N LYS A 35 -0.68 -17.07 -21.06
CA LYS A 35 0.45 -17.21 -22.00
C LYS A 35 1.51 -16.10 -21.92
N THR A 36 1.57 -15.38 -20.80
CA THR A 36 2.44 -14.22 -20.57
C THR A 36 3.56 -14.51 -19.55
N GLU A 37 4.71 -13.83 -19.69
CA GLU A 37 5.79 -13.86 -18.68
C GLU A 37 6.61 -12.58 -18.65
N SER A 38 7.05 -12.17 -17.46
CA SER A 38 7.89 -11.01 -17.24
C SER A 38 9.14 -11.44 -16.49
N TRP A 39 10.29 -11.18 -17.09
CA TRP A 39 11.58 -11.58 -16.54
C TRP A 39 12.66 -10.52 -16.72
N ALA A 40 13.66 -10.56 -15.84
CA ALA A 40 14.89 -9.80 -15.97
C ALA A 40 16.08 -10.69 -15.63
N SER A 41 17.25 -10.43 -16.21
CA SER A 41 18.46 -11.18 -15.89
C SER A 41 19.72 -10.34 -16.05
N PHE A 42 20.69 -10.51 -15.16
CA PHE A 42 21.93 -9.73 -15.18
C PHE A 42 22.72 -9.86 -16.49
N GLY A 43 22.61 -10.98 -17.21
CA GLY A 43 23.27 -11.14 -18.52
C GLY A 43 22.67 -10.26 -19.63
N ARG A 44 21.53 -9.60 -19.39
CA ARG A 44 20.86 -8.70 -20.34
C ARG A 44 20.84 -7.24 -19.89
N LEU A 45 21.34 -6.96 -18.70
CA LEU A 45 21.26 -5.64 -18.07
C LEU A 45 22.61 -4.93 -18.10
N THR A 46 22.56 -3.61 -18.26
CA THR A 46 23.71 -2.73 -18.00
C THR A 46 24.08 -2.74 -16.52
N ASP A 47 25.31 -2.38 -16.18
CA ASP A 47 25.77 -2.38 -14.78
C ASP A 47 24.95 -1.45 -13.88
N GLU A 48 24.36 -0.38 -14.43
CA GLU A 48 23.47 0.50 -13.68
C GLU A 48 22.08 -0.12 -13.48
N GLN A 49 21.54 -0.82 -14.48
CA GLN A 49 20.26 -1.53 -14.36
C GLN A 49 20.33 -2.68 -13.35
N LYS A 50 21.46 -3.41 -13.30
CA LYS A 50 21.66 -4.51 -12.33
C LYS A 50 21.44 -4.08 -10.88
N LYS A 51 21.77 -2.83 -10.54
CA LYS A 51 21.61 -2.28 -9.18
C LYS A 51 20.17 -1.96 -8.82
N LYS A 52 19.28 -1.82 -9.81
CA LYS A 52 17.93 -1.26 -9.67
C LYS A 52 16.86 -2.10 -10.39
N THR A 53 17.14 -3.39 -10.60
CA THR A 53 16.20 -4.30 -11.26
C THR A 53 15.04 -4.62 -10.33
N THR A 54 13.90 -3.97 -10.55
CA THR A 54 12.72 -4.06 -9.68
C THR A 54 11.43 -4.25 -10.46
N VAL A 55 10.43 -4.82 -9.78
CA VAL A 55 9.02 -4.65 -10.08
C VAL A 55 8.31 -4.17 -8.81
N THR A 56 7.44 -3.17 -8.93
CA THR A 56 6.64 -2.65 -7.83
C THR A 56 5.16 -2.84 -8.12
N ALA A 57 4.44 -3.40 -7.16
CA ALA A 57 2.99 -3.45 -7.13
C ALA A 57 2.49 -2.47 -6.08
N TYR A 58 1.66 -1.51 -6.51
CA TYR A 58 0.90 -0.67 -5.60
C TYR A 58 -0.51 -1.21 -5.50
N PHE A 59 -1.02 -1.41 -4.29
CA PHE A 59 -2.31 -2.06 -4.11
C PHE A 59 -3.02 -1.60 -2.85
N TYR A 60 -4.35 -1.57 -2.91
CA TYR A 60 -5.17 -1.52 -1.70
C TYR A 60 -5.51 -2.95 -1.26
N GLY A 61 -5.36 -3.24 0.02
CA GLY A 61 -5.77 -4.52 0.61
C GLY A 61 -4.94 -4.91 1.83
N THR A 62 -5.06 -6.16 2.25
CA THR A 62 -4.46 -6.72 3.48
C THR A 62 -3.33 -7.72 3.19
N GLY A 63 -2.96 -7.89 1.92
CA GLY A 63 -1.87 -8.77 1.53
C GLY A 63 -1.65 -8.86 0.03
N LEU A 64 -0.50 -9.42 -0.33
CA LEU A 64 -0.08 -9.63 -1.71
C LEU A 64 0.70 -10.96 -1.81
N ASP A 65 0.30 -11.80 -2.75
CA ASP A 65 1.13 -12.91 -3.22
C ASP A 65 1.71 -12.59 -4.60
N ILE A 66 3.00 -12.85 -4.79
CA ILE A 66 3.68 -12.79 -6.09
C ILE A 66 4.04 -14.21 -6.49
N LYS A 67 3.47 -14.67 -7.61
CA LYS A 67 3.81 -15.94 -8.24
C LYS A 67 4.84 -15.74 -9.33
N GLY A 68 5.61 -16.79 -9.59
CA GLY A 68 6.55 -16.81 -10.69
C GLY A 68 7.26 -18.14 -10.81
N TYR A 69 8.46 -18.08 -11.39
CA TYR A 69 9.30 -19.24 -11.60
C TYR A 69 10.46 -19.25 -10.61
N ILE A 70 10.76 -20.46 -10.14
CA ILE A 70 12.05 -20.78 -9.53
C ILE A 70 12.90 -21.55 -10.54
N ASP A 71 14.22 -21.35 -10.52
CA ASP A 71 15.17 -21.89 -11.50
C ASP A 71 16.58 -22.01 -10.90
N PRO A 72 17.44 -22.93 -11.36
CA PRO A 72 18.84 -22.99 -10.95
C PRO A 72 19.63 -21.68 -11.13
N ASN A 73 19.25 -20.87 -12.12
CA ASN A 73 19.89 -19.60 -12.44
C ASN A 73 19.15 -18.39 -11.87
N HIS A 74 18.11 -18.57 -11.07
CA HIS A 74 17.44 -17.44 -10.41
C HIS A 74 18.13 -17.05 -9.11
N GLY A 75 18.05 -15.76 -8.79
CA GLY A 75 18.81 -15.15 -7.70
C GLY A 75 18.08 -15.01 -6.37
N ILE A 76 18.76 -14.40 -5.44
CA ILE A 76 18.18 -13.84 -4.20
C ILE A 76 17.57 -12.49 -4.51
N TYR A 77 16.43 -12.17 -3.92
CA TYR A 77 15.80 -10.87 -4.06
C TYR A 77 15.53 -10.22 -2.70
N LYS A 78 15.55 -8.88 -2.67
CA LYS A 78 15.04 -8.09 -1.56
C LYS A 78 13.55 -7.84 -1.80
N VAL A 79 12.78 -7.86 -0.72
CA VAL A 79 11.36 -7.47 -0.72
C VAL A 79 11.26 -6.21 0.12
N PHE A 80 10.65 -5.17 -0.41
CA PHE A 80 10.33 -3.96 0.33
C PHE A 80 8.82 -3.85 0.46
N LEU A 81 8.35 -3.52 1.66
CA LEU A 81 6.98 -3.14 1.94
C LEU A 81 7.01 -1.69 2.42
N ASP A 82 6.32 -0.80 1.70
CA ASP A 82 6.21 0.63 2.00
C ASP A 82 7.58 1.29 2.22
N GLY A 83 8.53 0.96 1.33
CA GLY A 83 9.90 1.46 1.34
C GLY A 83 10.85 0.78 2.37
N LYS A 84 10.37 -0.16 3.19
CA LYS A 84 11.17 -0.85 4.21
C LYS A 84 11.49 -2.29 3.79
N GLU A 85 12.77 -2.69 3.87
CA GLU A 85 13.16 -4.08 3.57
C GLU A 85 12.50 -5.05 4.56
N VAL A 86 11.83 -6.06 4.02
CA VAL A 86 11.15 -7.11 4.77
C VAL A 86 12.10 -8.31 4.93
N PRO A 87 12.49 -8.70 6.16
CA PRO A 87 13.26 -9.91 6.36
C PRO A 87 12.38 -11.13 6.06
N TYR A 88 12.99 -12.17 5.48
CA TYR A 88 12.28 -13.42 5.21
C TYR A 88 11.81 -14.10 6.51
N GLN A 89 10.59 -14.64 6.48
CA GLN A 89 10.04 -15.53 7.50
C GLN A 89 9.42 -16.77 6.85
N ASP A 90 9.38 -17.87 7.60
CA ASP A 90 8.82 -19.12 7.08
C ASP A 90 7.34 -18.95 6.71
N GLY A 91 6.99 -19.44 5.52
CA GLY A 91 5.65 -19.28 4.94
C GLY A 91 5.49 -18.02 4.07
N MET A 92 6.49 -17.12 4.00
CA MET A 92 6.43 -15.93 3.14
C MET A 92 6.81 -16.16 1.69
N GLY A 93 7.10 -17.40 1.27
CA GLY A 93 7.46 -17.72 -0.12
C GLY A 93 8.72 -18.56 -0.22
N ASN A 94 9.32 -18.60 -1.40
CA ASN A 94 10.51 -19.39 -1.65
C ASN A 94 11.78 -18.71 -1.10
N ALA A 95 12.70 -19.52 -0.56
CA ALA A 95 13.91 -19.01 0.05
C ALA A 95 15.16 -19.86 -0.22
N SER A 96 16.29 -19.17 -0.18
CA SER A 96 17.63 -19.76 -0.08
C SER A 96 18.23 -19.44 1.29
N THR A 97 19.12 -20.31 1.77
CA THR A 97 19.87 -20.07 3.01
C THR A 97 21.32 -19.72 2.68
N ILE A 98 21.80 -18.60 3.21
CA ILE A 98 23.21 -18.19 3.20
C ILE A 98 23.64 -17.97 4.64
N ASP A 99 24.72 -18.63 5.05
CA ASP A 99 25.30 -18.52 6.40
C ASP A 99 24.26 -18.71 7.52
N GLY A 100 23.35 -19.68 7.35
CA GLY A 100 22.29 -19.99 8.30
C GLY A 100 21.10 -19.02 8.31
N LYS A 101 21.13 -17.95 7.51
CA LYS A 101 20.02 -17.00 7.36
C LYS A 101 19.26 -17.24 6.06
N LYS A 102 17.92 -17.23 6.15
CA LYS A 102 17.03 -17.35 4.98
C LYS A 102 16.81 -16.00 4.31
N TYR A 103 16.73 -16.03 2.99
CA TYR A 103 16.44 -14.89 2.13
C TYR A 103 15.44 -15.32 1.07
N PHE A 104 14.53 -14.40 0.73
CA PHE A 104 13.67 -14.51 -0.43
C PHE A 104 14.49 -14.84 -1.69
N SER A 105 14.10 -15.88 -2.44
CA SER A 105 14.92 -16.36 -3.56
C SER A 105 14.11 -17.09 -4.62
N GLY A 106 14.51 -16.93 -5.87
CA GLY A 106 13.99 -17.70 -7.00
C GLY A 106 14.81 -18.96 -7.26
N ARG A 107 15.88 -19.20 -6.50
CA ARG A 107 16.78 -20.30 -6.76
C ARG A 107 16.14 -21.65 -6.42
N ALA A 108 16.32 -22.63 -7.29
CA ALA A 108 15.90 -24.01 -7.06
C ALA A 108 16.77 -25.02 -7.82
N ALA A 109 16.67 -26.30 -7.48
CA ALA A 109 17.44 -27.34 -8.18
C ALA A 109 16.95 -27.60 -9.62
N GLN A 110 15.69 -27.29 -9.92
CA GLN A 110 15.05 -27.47 -11.22
C GLN A 110 14.10 -26.30 -11.46
N ARG A 111 13.85 -25.99 -12.75
CA ARG A 111 12.90 -24.95 -13.13
C ARG A 111 11.47 -25.39 -12.79
N GLN A 112 10.71 -24.55 -12.08
CA GLN A 112 9.32 -24.81 -11.71
C GLN A 112 8.53 -23.51 -11.74
N GLY A 113 7.37 -23.52 -12.40
CA GLY A 113 6.43 -22.40 -12.46
C GLY A 113 5.38 -22.42 -11.36
N ASN A 114 4.53 -21.39 -11.33
CA ASN A 114 3.45 -21.23 -10.34
C ASN A 114 3.93 -21.33 -8.88
N GLN A 115 5.15 -20.85 -8.62
CA GLN A 115 5.73 -20.86 -7.29
C GLN A 115 5.45 -19.55 -6.58
N THR A 116 5.18 -19.62 -5.28
CA THR A 116 5.06 -18.42 -4.44
C THR A 116 6.45 -17.86 -4.18
N LEU A 117 6.78 -16.75 -4.82
CA LEU A 117 8.03 -16.03 -4.61
C LEU A 117 7.94 -15.19 -3.33
N VAL A 118 6.82 -14.48 -3.18
CA VAL A 118 6.51 -13.63 -2.01
C VAL A 118 5.06 -13.85 -1.60
N SER A 119 4.80 -13.86 -0.30
CA SER A 119 3.48 -13.92 0.30
C SER A 119 3.48 -13.05 1.56
N LEU A 120 2.84 -11.90 1.45
CA LEU A 120 2.62 -10.96 2.55
C LEU A 120 1.13 -11.00 2.93
N LYS A 121 0.84 -11.21 4.21
CA LYS A 121 -0.52 -11.38 4.74
C LYS A 121 -0.65 -10.67 6.07
N GLY A 122 -1.89 -10.30 6.42
CA GLY A 122 -2.17 -9.64 7.70
C GLY A 122 -1.62 -8.22 7.75
N LEU A 123 -1.52 -7.57 6.58
CA LEU A 123 -1.27 -6.14 6.49
C LEU A 123 -2.52 -5.39 6.93
N ASP A 124 -2.34 -4.15 7.37
CA ASP A 124 -3.46 -3.24 7.59
C ASP A 124 -4.24 -3.06 6.28
N GLU A 125 -5.53 -2.79 6.37
CA GLU A 125 -6.34 -2.55 5.18
C GLU A 125 -6.10 -1.13 4.65
N ASN A 126 -5.07 -1.00 3.80
CA ASN A 126 -4.60 0.29 3.31
C ASN A 126 -3.97 0.16 1.91
N LEU A 127 -3.57 1.30 1.34
CA LEU A 127 -2.72 1.37 0.17
C LEU A 127 -1.28 1.03 0.57
N HIS A 128 -0.72 0.00 -0.06
CA HIS A 128 0.64 -0.47 0.14
C HIS A 128 1.44 -0.46 -1.16
N ALA A 129 2.77 -0.40 -1.02
CA ALA A 129 3.72 -0.61 -2.10
C ALA A 129 4.62 -1.80 -1.78
N VAL A 130 4.58 -2.83 -2.61
CA VAL A 130 5.51 -3.97 -2.52
C VAL A 130 6.46 -3.96 -3.70
N THR A 131 7.75 -3.80 -3.41
CA THR A 131 8.81 -3.84 -4.41
C THR A 131 9.62 -5.12 -4.27
N LEU A 132 9.72 -5.87 -5.36
CA LEU A 132 10.62 -7.00 -5.50
C LEU A 132 11.87 -6.55 -6.25
N GLN A 133 13.04 -6.66 -5.64
CA GLN A 133 14.32 -6.27 -6.24
C GLN A 133 15.25 -7.47 -6.36
N LEU A 134 15.78 -7.75 -7.56
CA LEU A 134 16.85 -8.72 -7.70
C LEU A 134 18.11 -8.18 -7.01
N ASP A 135 18.57 -8.85 -5.96
CA ASP A 135 19.52 -8.29 -4.99
C ASP A 135 20.94 -8.19 -5.59
N PRO A 136 21.47 -6.99 -5.85
CA PRO A 136 22.79 -6.87 -6.47
C PRO A 136 23.93 -7.20 -5.50
N ASP A 137 23.68 -7.16 -4.19
CA ASP A 137 24.71 -7.37 -3.16
C ASP A 137 24.86 -8.86 -2.80
N ARG A 138 23.79 -9.64 -3.01
CA ARG A 138 23.72 -11.07 -2.65
C ARG A 138 23.79 -12.02 -3.84
N ASN A 139 23.98 -11.49 -5.06
CA ASN A 139 24.13 -12.27 -6.28
C ASN A 139 25.42 -11.88 -7.01
N ASP A 140 26.00 -12.84 -7.74
CA ASP A 140 27.14 -12.58 -8.61
C ASP A 140 26.69 -11.86 -9.89
N LEU A 141 27.04 -10.58 -10.00
CA LEU A 141 26.67 -9.70 -11.13
C LEU A 141 27.33 -10.08 -12.47
N SER A 142 28.32 -10.99 -12.46
CA SER A 142 28.97 -11.52 -13.65
C SER A 142 28.24 -12.73 -14.25
N GLN A 143 27.38 -13.38 -13.46
CA GLN A 143 26.57 -14.53 -13.88
C GLN A 143 25.24 -14.07 -14.47
N ASN A 144 24.65 -14.93 -15.31
CA ASN A 144 23.31 -14.68 -15.86
C ASN A 144 22.22 -15.02 -14.84
N ILE A 145 22.19 -14.28 -13.72
CA ILE A 145 21.21 -14.48 -12.66
C ILE A 145 19.89 -13.81 -13.03
N GLY A 146 18.80 -14.56 -12.93
CA GLY A 146 17.47 -14.14 -13.33
C GLY A 146 16.47 -13.94 -12.19
N ILE A 147 15.37 -13.28 -12.53
CA ILE A 147 14.11 -13.26 -11.79
C ILE A 147 12.96 -13.31 -12.79
N GLN A 148 11.87 -13.95 -12.41
CA GLN A 148 10.69 -14.03 -13.25
C GLN A 148 9.42 -14.09 -12.42
N VAL A 149 8.46 -13.23 -12.75
CA VAL A 149 7.12 -13.16 -12.16
C VAL A 149 6.07 -13.54 -13.21
N ASP A 150 4.91 -13.99 -12.74
CA ASP A 150 3.83 -14.55 -13.57
C ASP A 150 2.45 -14.05 -13.10
N GLN A 151 2.28 -13.80 -11.80
CA GLN A 151 0.99 -13.38 -11.26
C GLN A 151 1.17 -12.54 -10.01
N PHE A 152 0.29 -11.56 -9.86
CA PHE A 152 0.15 -10.77 -8.63
C PHE A 152 -1.26 -10.97 -8.10
N ILE A 153 -1.39 -11.37 -6.83
CA ILE A 153 -2.69 -11.65 -6.22
C ILE A 153 -2.85 -10.74 -5.00
N THR A 154 -3.70 -9.75 -5.10
CA THR A 154 -4.07 -8.89 -3.97
C THR A 154 -5.08 -9.62 -3.08
N ARG A 155 -5.05 -9.33 -1.78
CA ARG A 155 -5.90 -9.97 -0.76
C ARG A 155 -6.68 -8.90 0.01
N GLY A 156 -7.89 -9.22 0.42
CA GLY A 156 -8.80 -8.32 1.15
C GLY A 156 -10.07 -8.03 0.36
N GLU A 157 -11.10 -7.60 1.06
CA GLU A 157 -12.37 -7.26 0.41
C GLU A 157 -12.18 -6.03 -0.47
N GLY A 158 -12.44 -6.16 -1.78
CA GLY A 158 -12.22 -5.07 -2.72
C GLY A 158 -10.76 -4.71 -2.98
N SER A 159 -9.83 -5.62 -2.71
CA SER A 159 -8.40 -5.39 -2.96
C SER A 159 -8.10 -5.21 -4.45
N GLU A 160 -7.26 -4.25 -4.79
CA GLU A 160 -6.99 -3.87 -6.19
C GLU A 160 -5.58 -3.30 -6.42
N LEU A 161 -5.00 -3.54 -7.61
CA LEU A 161 -3.77 -2.88 -8.07
C LEU A 161 -4.06 -1.48 -8.62
N TYR A 162 -3.16 -0.54 -8.34
CA TYR A 162 -3.21 0.83 -8.85
C TYR A 162 -1.95 1.18 -9.65
N SER A 163 -2.10 1.92 -10.74
CA SER A 163 -0.96 2.49 -11.42
C SER A 163 -0.42 3.70 -10.66
N LYS A 164 0.84 4.08 -10.95
CA LYS A 164 1.42 5.34 -10.43
C LYS A 164 0.56 6.55 -10.78
N ALA A 165 0.00 6.59 -11.98
CA ALA A 165 -0.83 7.70 -12.44
C ALA A 165 -2.12 7.81 -11.62
N ASP A 166 -2.78 6.68 -11.35
CA ASP A 166 -4.00 6.64 -10.54
C ASP A 166 -3.72 7.21 -9.15
N ILE A 167 -2.64 6.74 -8.50
CA ILE A 167 -2.24 7.16 -7.16
C ILE A 167 -1.91 8.67 -7.12
N ILE A 168 -1.11 9.16 -8.08
CA ILE A 168 -0.76 10.58 -8.15
C ILE A 168 -2.03 11.42 -8.33
N GLN A 169 -2.97 10.98 -9.15
CA GLN A 169 -4.23 11.67 -9.38
C GLN A 169 -5.07 11.73 -8.09
N SER A 170 -5.23 10.62 -7.37
CA SER A 170 -6.00 10.61 -6.12
C SER A 170 -5.38 11.51 -5.07
N ILE A 171 -4.06 11.38 -4.87
CA ILE A 171 -3.35 12.13 -3.84
C ILE A 171 -3.33 13.62 -4.17
N SER A 172 -3.30 13.99 -5.46
CA SER A 172 -3.44 15.39 -5.88
C SER A 172 -4.78 15.99 -5.47
N LYS A 173 -5.88 15.25 -5.64
CA LYS A 173 -7.22 15.66 -5.16
C LYS A 173 -7.25 15.81 -3.64
N TRP A 174 -6.73 14.81 -2.92
CA TRP A 174 -6.67 14.87 -1.46
C TRP A 174 -5.82 16.02 -0.93
N LYS A 175 -4.70 16.34 -1.59
CA LYS A 175 -3.85 17.49 -1.27
C LYS A 175 -4.61 18.82 -1.39
N ASP A 176 -5.55 18.93 -2.33
CA ASP A 176 -6.41 20.12 -2.44
C ASP A 176 -7.42 20.17 -1.27
N ASP A 177 -8.03 19.05 -0.89
CA ASP A 177 -8.91 18.97 0.28
C ASP A 177 -8.17 19.32 1.58
N LEU A 178 -6.97 18.78 1.79
CA LEU A 178 -6.10 19.10 2.92
C LEU A 178 -5.68 20.58 2.94
N SER A 179 -5.57 21.20 1.78
CA SER A 179 -5.26 22.64 1.69
C SER A 179 -6.39 23.51 2.22
N ASN A 180 -7.63 23.00 2.22
CA ASN A 180 -8.81 23.66 2.76
C ASN A 180 -9.08 23.31 4.23
N PHE A 181 -8.38 22.33 4.80
CA PHE A 181 -8.53 21.94 6.20
C PHE A 181 -8.10 23.06 7.16
N ASP A 182 -8.97 23.42 8.11
CA ASP A 182 -8.63 24.39 9.15
C ASP A 182 -7.70 23.79 10.22
N SER A 183 -6.39 23.91 9.98
CA SER A 183 -5.36 23.45 10.91
C SER A 183 -5.37 24.16 12.27
N ALA A 184 -6.20 25.20 12.46
CA ALA A 184 -6.38 25.83 13.78
C ALA A 184 -6.96 24.87 14.82
N GLY A 185 -7.72 23.83 14.42
CA GLY A 185 -8.21 22.79 15.32
C GLY A 185 -7.10 21.93 15.96
N LEU A 186 -5.94 21.82 15.30
CA LEU A 186 -4.78 21.10 15.83
C LEU A 186 -4.06 21.95 16.90
N LYS A 187 -3.46 21.31 17.90
CA LYS A 187 -2.56 21.96 18.86
C LYS A 187 -1.34 22.51 18.12
N ASN A 188 -0.89 23.71 18.51
CA ASN A 188 0.31 24.31 17.95
C ASN A 188 1.59 23.70 18.59
N THR A 189 1.87 22.45 18.27
CA THR A 189 3.08 21.73 18.71
C THR A 189 3.84 21.19 17.50
N ALA A 190 5.10 20.82 17.75
CA ALA A 190 5.97 20.20 16.75
C ALA A 190 5.38 18.90 16.17
N THR A 191 4.58 18.15 16.94
CA THR A 191 4.03 16.84 16.55
C THR A 191 2.62 16.90 15.94
N ALA A 192 1.94 18.05 16.01
CA ALA A 192 0.58 18.25 15.52
C ALA A 192 0.54 19.28 14.39
N ARG A 193 0.06 20.51 14.64
CA ARG A 193 -0.13 21.52 13.58
C ARG A 193 1.13 21.81 12.78
N GLN A 194 2.30 21.90 13.43
CA GLN A 194 3.55 22.21 12.72
C GLN A 194 3.99 21.05 11.82
N ALA A 195 3.90 19.81 12.32
CA ALA A 195 4.16 18.63 11.50
C ALA A 195 3.16 18.50 10.34
N PHE A 196 1.88 18.80 10.57
CA PHE A 196 0.85 18.78 9.53
C PHE A 196 1.21 19.76 8.41
N GLN A 197 1.49 21.02 8.75
CA GLN A 197 1.86 22.05 7.77
C GLN A 197 3.14 21.69 7.02
N ALA A 198 4.17 21.18 7.72
CA ALA A 198 5.42 20.76 7.10
C ALA A 198 5.22 19.59 6.12
N ASN A 199 4.41 18.58 6.48
CA ASN A 199 4.13 17.46 5.59
C ASN A 199 3.19 17.84 4.43
N LEU A 200 2.24 18.74 4.63
CA LEU A 200 1.39 19.26 3.55
C LEU A 200 2.22 20.03 2.52
N GLU A 201 3.16 20.84 3.00
CA GLU A 201 4.09 21.55 2.11
C GLU A 201 5.04 20.58 1.40
N LYS A 202 5.55 19.57 2.11
CA LYS A 202 6.34 18.49 1.49
C LYS A 202 5.55 17.79 0.39
N LEU A 203 4.27 17.47 0.64
CA LEU A 203 3.39 16.81 -0.32
C LEU A 203 3.19 17.67 -1.58
N ARG A 204 2.96 18.98 -1.42
CA ARG A 204 2.85 19.93 -2.55
C ARG A 204 4.10 19.93 -3.41
N ASN A 205 5.27 19.98 -2.78
CA ASN A 205 6.55 19.98 -3.48
C ASN A 205 6.81 18.65 -4.20
N GLN A 206 6.51 17.51 -3.56
CA GLN A 206 6.65 16.19 -4.17
C GLN A 206 5.75 16.02 -5.41
N LEU A 207 4.49 16.45 -5.33
CA LEU A 207 3.54 16.34 -6.45
C LEU A 207 3.82 17.34 -7.59
N SER A 208 4.60 18.39 -7.32
CA SER A 208 4.98 19.40 -8.33
C SER A 208 6.34 19.11 -8.98
N ALA A 209 7.02 18.02 -8.60
CA ALA A 209 8.31 17.65 -9.16
C ALA A 209 8.18 17.11 -10.60
N ASP A 210 9.21 17.32 -11.42
CA ASP A 210 9.28 16.81 -12.79
C ASP A 210 9.12 15.27 -12.87
N ALA A 211 9.62 14.57 -11.86
CA ALA A 211 9.45 13.14 -11.67
C ALA A 211 8.98 12.89 -10.23
N VAL A 212 7.72 12.45 -10.09
CA VAL A 212 7.10 12.17 -8.80
C VAL A 212 7.54 10.80 -8.29
N ASP A 213 8.16 10.75 -7.12
CA ASP A 213 8.41 9.50 -6.39
C ASP A 213 7.15 9.11 -5.61
N VAL A 214 6.39 8.16 -6.17
CA VAL A 214 5.12 7.71 -5.60
C VAL A 214 5.28 7.09 -4.21
N GLN A 215 6.39 6.39 -3.94
CA GLN A 215 6.60 5.80 -2.62
C GLN A 215 6.85 6.89 -1.56
N GLU A 216 7.66 7.89 -1.88
CA GLU A 216 7.85 9.01 -0.96
C GLU A 216 6.57 9.83 -0.74
N VAL A 217 5.74 9.98 -1.77
CA VAL A 217 4.43 10.63 -1.66
C VAL A 217 3.53 9.84 -0.72
N MET A 218 3.43 8.51 -0.87
CA MET A 218 2.67 7.63 0.02
C MET A 218 3.15 7.70 1.48
N LEU A 219 4.47 7.82 1.71
CA LEU A 219 5.02 8.01 3.06
C LEU A 219 4.63 9.34 3.68
N THR A 220 4.68 10.44 2.91
CA THR A 220 4.23 11.77 3.39
C THR A 220 2.74 11.76 3.69
N VAL A 221 1.95 11.10 2.84
CA VAL A 221 0.51 10.89 3.03
C VAL A 221 0.25 10.10 4.31
N SER A 222 0.98 9.01 4.56
CA SER A 222 0.89 8.23 5.81
C SER A 222 1.21 9.06 7.06
N ALA A 223 2.19 9.96 6.98
CA ALA A 223 2.51 10.87 8.09
C ALA A 223 1.38 11.87 8.37
N LEU A 224 0.76 12.43 7.32
CA LEU A 224 -0.40 13.32 7.46
C LEU A 224 -1.60 12.60 8.10
N GLN A 225 -1.85 11.36 7.70
CA GLN A 225 -2.89 10.50 8.26
C GLN A 225 -2.67 10.22 9.75
N ASP A 226 -1.45 9.83 10.12
CA ASP A 226 -1.06 9.58 11.51
C ASP A 226 -1.31 10.83 12.38
N ILE A 227 -0.96 12.02 11.88
CA ILE A 227 -1.21 13.28 12.60
C ILE A 227 -2.71 13.54 12.79
N LEU A 228 -3.52 13.39 11.74
CA LEU A 228 -4.96 13.66 11.78
C LEU A 228 -5.76 12.60 12.55
N SER A 229 -5.26 11.36 12.64
CA SER A 229 -5.95 10.27 13.34
C SER A 229 -5.86 10.34 14.87
N LYS A 230 -4.93 11.13 15.44
CA LYS A 230 -4.62 11.17 16.87
C LYS A 230 -5.42 12.24 17.61
N ASP A 231 -6.30 11.86 18.54
CA ASP A 231 -7.09 12.80 19.35
C ASP A 231 -6.22 13.79 20.11
N GLU A 232 -5.10 13.29 20.63
CA GLU A 232 -4.16 14.10 21.40
C GLU A 232 -3.58 15.28 20.60
N ASN A 233 -3.62 15.24 19.27
CA ASN A 233 -3.16 16.33 18.41
C ASN A 233 -4.18 17.47 18.30
N TYR A 234 -5.44 17.26 18.67
CA TYR A 234 -6.48 18.28 18.62
C TYR A 234 -6.56 19.09 19.91
N GLN A 235 -6.96 20.35 19.77
CA GLN A 235 -7.34 21.15 20.94
C GLN A 235 -8.58 20.50 21.56
N ARG A 236 -8.51 20.09 22.83
CA ARG A 236 -9.75 19.81 23.56
C ARG A 236 -10.45 21.15 23.74
N GLY A 237 -11.75 21.21 23.44
CA GLY A 237 -12.57 22.35 23.84
C GLY A 237 -12.35 22.62 25.33
N GLN A 238 -12.48 23.89 25.76
CA GLN A 238 -12.63 24.17 27.18
C GLN A 238 -13.73 23.26 27.71
N GLU A 239 -13.40 22.31 28.60
CA GLU A 239 -14.41 21.71 29.46
C GLU A 239 -15.04 22.89 30.22
N GLU A 240 -16.26 23.27 29.86
CA GLU A 240 -17.05 24.15 30.70
C GLU A 240 -17.14 23.50 32.10
N PRO A 241 -16.93 24.24 33.18
CA PRO A 241 -16.99 23.65 34.50
C PRO A 241 -18.44 23.20 34.76
N SER A 242 -18.64 21.90 34.96
CA SER A 242 -19.93 21.39 35.46
C SER A 242 -20.23 22.05 36.82
N PRO A 243 -21.38 22.73 36.98
CA PRO A 243 -21.82 23.16 38.30
C PRO A 243 -22.29 21.92 39.06
N GLU A 244 -21.75 21.71 40.26
CA GLU A 244 -22.29 20.78 41.25
C GLU A 244 -23.78 21.11 41.50
N GLN A 245 -24.66 20.11 41.40
CA GLN A 245 -25.97 20.15 42.05
C GLN A 245 -26.20 18.84 42.84
N PRO A 246 -26.75 18.90 44.07
CA PRO A 246 -27.03 17.72 44.86
C PRO A 246 -28.29 16.97 44.38
N GLU A 247 -28.24 15.65 44.53
CA GLU A 247 -29.32 14.62 44.41
C GLU A 247 -30.55 14.96 45.31
N GLN A 248 -31.82 14.58 45.10
CA GLN A 248 -32.56 13.42 44.52
C GLN A 248 -34.09 13.69 44.75
N PRO A 249 -35.10 12.79 44.54
CA PRO A 249 -35.52 11.95 43.39
C PRO A 249 -37.04 12.04 42.98
N GLU A 250 -37.33 11.50 41.77
CA GLU A 250 -38.43 10.62 41.23
C GLU A 250 -39.93 10.85 41.60
N GLU A 251 -40.97 10.66 40.75
CA GLU A 251 -41.35 9.57 39.79
C GLU A 251 -42.68 9.97 39.01
N PRO A 252 -43.43 9.14 38.23
CA PRO A 252 -43.32 8.81 36.78
C PRO A 252 -44.51 9.19 35.80
N GLU A 253 -44.21 9.05 34.49
CA GLU A 253 -44.91 8.70 33.20
C GLU A 253 -46.22 9.33 32.56
N LYS A 254 -46.03 9.73 31.26
CA LYS A 254 -46.86 9.71 29.98
C LYS A 254 -47.97 10.78 29.72
N PRO A 255 -48.39 11.15 28.46
CA PRO A 255 -48.11 10.66 27.06
C PRO A 255 -47.94 11.72 25.88
N ASP A 256 -47.73 11.23 24.62
CA ASP A 256 -48.04 11.65 23.20
C ASP A 256 -47.54 12.93 22.41
N GLN A 257 -46.81 12.68 21.27
CA GLN A 257 -46.82 13.20 19.83
C GLN A 257 -46.86 14.72 19.42
N PRO A 258 -46.56 15.22 18.16
CA PRO A 258 -46.27 14.60 16.82
C PRO A 258 -45.17 15.24 15.85
N GLU A 259 -44.96 14.57 14.69
CA GLU A 259 -44.62 14.98 13.26
C GLU A 259 -43.22 15.43 12.68
N GLN A 260 -42.65 14.51 11.85
CA GLN A 260 -41.86 14.47 10.57
C GLN A 260 -41.73 15.70 9.59
N PRO A 261 -40.98 15.69 8.42
CA PRO A 261 -40.27 14.61 7.67
C PRO A 261 -38.90 14.90 6.93
N ALA A 262 -38.23 13.79 6.52
CA ALA A 262 -37.46 13.46 5.29
C ALA A 262 -36.07 14.05 4.87
N GLU A 263 -35.23 13.11 4.40
CA GLU A 263 -33.88 13.17 3.79
C GLU A 263 -33.69 14.12 2.58
N PRO A 264 -32.42 14.35 2.18
CA PRO A 264 -32.00 13.85 0.86
C PRO A 264 -30.77 12.90 0.91
N LYS A 265 -30.75 11.94 -0.02
CA LYS A 265 -29.64 11.02 -0.33
C LYS A 265 -28.88 11.43 -1.60
N GLN A 266 -27.54 11.28 -1.53
CA GLN A 266 -26.56 10.73 -2.51
C GLN A 266 -26.22 11.47 -3.82
N PRO A 267 -24.96 11.34 -4.33
CA PRO A 267 -24.45 10.12 -4.96
C PRO A 267 -23.29 9.43 -4.22
N GLU A 268 -23.40 8.11 -4.05
CA GLU A 268 -22.29 7.14 -3.99
C GLU A 268 -21.77 6.87 -5.42
N ILE A 269 -20.53 6.35 -5.51
CA ILE A 269 -19.77 5.80 -6.65
C ILE A 269 -18.76 6.81 -7.24
N GLU A 270 -17.43 6.61 -7.26
CA GLU A 270 -16.53 5.51 -6.86
C GLU A 270 -15.10 6.10 -6.71
N TYR A 271 -14.58 6.24 -5.49
CA TYR A 271 -13.12 6.31 -5.20
C TYR A 271 -12.83 5.91 -3.73
N ASP A 272 -13.79 5.24 -3.11
CA ASP A 272 -13.96 5.07 -1.67
C ASP A 272 -13.49 3.69 -1.20
N LYS A 273 -12.42 3.14 -1.79
CA LYS A 273 -11.79 1.95 -1.21
C LYS A 273 -10.38 2.26 -0.74
N ALA A 274 -9.53 2.83 -1.60
CA ALA A 274 -8.18 3.21 -1.20
C ALA A 274 -8.11 4.37 -0.16
N MET A 275 -9.10 5.27 -0.17
CA MET A 275 -9.14 6.44 0.73
C MET A 275 -10.11 6.29 1.91
N ASP A 276 -10.88 5.19 1.98
CA ASP A 276 -11.95 5.02 2.96
C ASP A 276 -11.42 4.61 4.35
N SER A 277 -10.29 3.89 4.44
CA SER A 277 -9.61 3.68 5.73
C SER A 277 -9.04 4.99 6.31
N LEU A 278 -8.89 6.00 5.45
CA LEU A 278 -8.36 7.31 5.76
C LEU A 278 -9.40 8.35 6.12
N ALA A 279 -10.47 8.38 5.33
CA ALA A 279 -11.63 9.22 5.56
C ALA A 279 -12.37 8.76 6.82
N LYS A 280 -12.52 7.45 7.06
CA LYS A 280 -13.14 6.92 8.30
C LYS A 280 -12.36 7.23 9.57
N ALA A 281 -11.03 7.32 9.49
CA ALA A 281 -10.18 7.73 10.62
C ALA A 281 -10.42 9.21 11.01
N ILE A 282 -10.90 10.02 10.07
CA ILE A 282 -11.21 11.45 10.26
C ILE A 282 -12.70 11.65 10.59
N GLU A 283 -13.65 10.96 9.93
CA GLU A 283 -15.09 11.09 10.18
C GLU A 283 -15.52 10.65 11.59
N LYS A 284 -14.86 9.66 12.19
CA LYS A 284 -15.18 9.20 13.55
C LYS A 284 -14.93 10.25 14.65
N LYS A 285 -14.24 11.36 14.33
CA LYS A 285 -13.83 12.40 15.30
C LYS A 285 -14.32 13.81 14.98
N VAL A 286 -15.06 13.99 13.89
CA VAL A 286 -15.75 15.25 13.56
C VAL A 286 -17.21 15.24 14.03
N ALA A 287 -17.70 14.11 14.55
CA ALA A 287 -19.04 13.94 15.12
C ALA A 287 -19.07 13.87 16.66
N GLU A 288 -17.93 14.08 17.34
CA GLU A 288 -17.81 14.31 18.80
C GLU A 288 -17.30 15.74 19.04
#